data_AF-A0A525IG04-F1
#
_entry.id   AF-A0A525IG04-F1
#
_cell.length_a   1.000
_cell.length_b   1.000
_cell.length_c   1.000
_cell.angle_alpha   90.00
_cell.angle_beta   90.00
_cell.angle_gamma   90.00
#
_symmetry.space_group_name_H-M   'P 1'
#
loop_
_entity.id
_entity.type
_entity.pdbx_description
1 polymer ?
#
loop_
_entity_poly.entity_id
_entity_poly.type
_entity_poly.pdbx_seq_one_letter_code
_entity_poly.pdbx_strand_id
1 'polypeptide(L)' 'VNGPGESKHADIGISLPGTGETPAAPVFIDGVKAATLRGPAIAAEFKTMVEAYIEKRFAAAKVAVE' A
#
# COMPACT_ATOMS: atom_id res chain seq x y z
N VAL A 1 -0.71 12.97 5.91
CA VAL A 1 -1.76 11.96 5.65
C VAL A 1 -2.25 12.27 4.25
N ASN A 2 -2.02 11.39 3.28
CA ASN A 2 -2.31 11.70 1.89
C ASN A 2 -3.74 11.26 1.58
N GLY A 3 -4.50 12.16 0.93
CA GLY A 3 -5.91 11.92 0.66
C GLY A 3 -6.13 10.77 -0.34
N PRO A 4 -7.36 10.27 -0.48
CA PRO A 4 -7.71 9.21 -1.43
C PRO A 4 -7.41 9.56 -2.90
N GLY A 5 -7.26 10.85 -3.23
CA GLY A 5 -6.79 11.32 -4.54
C GLY A 5 -5.29 11.12 -4.78
N GLU A 6 -4.46 11.24 -3.74
CA GLU A 6 -3.00 11.04 -3.87
C GLU A 6 -2.62 9.56 -3.88
N SER A 7 -3.37 8.72 -3.15
CA SER A 7 -3.18 7.25 -3.20
C SER A 7 -3.57 6.64 -4.55
N LYS A 8 -4.28 7.38 -5.42
CA LYS A 8 -4.67 6.94 -6.77
C LYS A 8 -3.57 7.13 -7.83
N HIS A 9 -2.62 8.03 -7.60
CA HIS A 9 -1.48 8.26 -8.49
C HIS A 9 -0.21 7.55 -8.02
N ALA A 10 -0.23 6.95 -6.83
CA ALA A 10 0.89 6.17 -6.31
C ALA A 10 0.83 4.72 -6.84
N ASP A 11 2.01 4.15 -7.12
CA ASP A 11 2.17 2.72 -7.38
C ASP A 11 1.57 1.86 -6.27
N ILE A 12 1.74 2.28 -5.01
CA ILE A 12 1.10 1.70 -3.83
C ILE A 12 0.81 2.79 -2.78
N GLY A 13 -0.39 2.79 -2.21
CA GLY A 13 -0.84 3.80 -1.23
C GLY A 13 -1.82 3.23 -0.21
N ILE A 14 -1.84 3.85 0.98
CA ILE A 14 -2.77 3.51 2.07
C ILE A 14 -3.58 4.72 2.49
N SER A 15 -4.89 4.54 2.63
CA SER A 15 -5.77 5.54 3.23
C SER A 15 -5.96 5.20 4.70
N LEU A 16 -5.29 5.94 5.58
CA LEU A 16 -5.45 5.77 7.02
C LEU A 16 -6.81 6.35 7.48
N PRO A 17 -7.49 5.69 8.43
CA PRO A 17 -8.72 6.21 9.02
C PRO A 17 -8.44 7.50 9.81
N GLY A 18 -9.43 8.37 9.92
CA GLY A 18 -9.35 9.57 10.76
C GLY A 18 -9.29 9.23 12.26
N THR A 19 -8.87 10.20 13.06
CA THR A 19 -8.82 10.06 14.52
C THR A 19 -10.23 9.80 15.07
N GLY A 20 -10.45 8.60 15.65
CA GLY A 20 -11.73 8.18 16.23
C GLY A 20 -12.58 7.25 15.35
N GLU A 21 -12.13 6.90 14.15
CA GLU A 21 -12.81 5.94 13.28
C GLU A 21 -12.36 4.50 13.52
N THR A 22 -13.15 3.54 13.04
CA THR A 22 -12.78 2.11 13.07
C THR A 22 -11.40 1.94 12.42
N PRO A 23 -10.44 1.21 13.02
CA PRO A 23 -9.08 1.07 12.50
C PRO A 23 -9.10 0.18 11.25
N ALA A 24 -9.55 0.72 10.13
CA ALA A 24 -9.63 0.07 8.85
C ALA A 24 -9.06 0.99 7.78
N ALA A 25 -8.01 0.55 7.11
CA ALA A 25 -7.26 1.33 6.14
C ALA A 25 -7.22 0.58 4.80
N PRO A 26 -7.95 1.04 3.77
CA PRO A 26 -7.85 0.44 2.44
C PRO A 26 -6.48 0.75 1.80
N VAL A 27 -5.89 -0.28 1.19
CA VAL A 27 -4.63 -0.21 0.45
C VAL A 27 -4.95 -0.31 -1.03
N PHE A 28 -4.36 0.59 -1.80
CA PHE A 28 -4.49 0.68 -3.25
C PHE A 28 -3.12 0.39 -3.89
N ILE A 29 -3.11 -0.41 -4.95
CA ILE A 29 -1.94 -0.71 -5.77
C ILE A 29 -2.35 -0.41 -7.21
N ASP A 30 -1.57 0.40 -7.94
CA ASP A 30 -1.87 0.85 -9.29
C ASP A 30 -3.29 1.46 -9.43
N GLY A 31 -3.73 2.17 -8.39
CA GLY A 31 -5.08 2.78 -8.32
C GLY A 31 -6.24 1.80 -8.07
N VAL A 32 -5.97 0.50 -7.93
CA VAL A 32 -6.96 -0.54 -7.64
C VAL A 32 -6.87 -0.95 -6.16
N LYS A 33 -8.02 -1.10 -5.50
CA LYS A 33 -8.09 -1.59 -4.11
C LYS A 33 -7.56 -3.03 -4.05
N ALA A 34 -6.42 -3.22 -3.40
CA ALA A 34 -5.77 -4.53 -3.24
C ALA A 34 -6.16 -5.20 -1.93
N ALA A 35 -6.18 -4.44 -0.83
CA ALA A 35 -6.43 -4.98 0.51
C ALA A 35 -7.12 -3.96 1.42
N THR A 36 -7.54 -4.40 2.60
CA THR A 36 -8.00 -3.52 3.68
C THR A 36 -7.40 -3.99 4.98
N LEU A 37 -6.43 -3.24 5.48
CA LEU A 37 -5.75 -3.52 6.73
C LEU A 37 -6.62 -3.10 7.91
N ARG A 38 -6.57 -3.85 9.01
CA ARG A 38 -7.35 -3.55 10.21
C ARG A 38 -6.55 -3.70 11.49
N GLY A 39 -6.89 -2.92 12.49
CA GLY A 39 -6.32 -3.02 13.83
C GLY A 39 -5.03 -2.20 14.03
N PRO A 40 -4.29 -2.43 15.13
CA PRO A 40 -3.14 -1.60 15.50
C PRO A 40 -1.91 -1.87 14.62
N ALA A 41 -1.87 -3.00 13.90
CA ALA A 41 -0.73 -3.43 13.10
C ALA A 41 -0.71 -2.85 11.67
N ILE A 42 -1.64 -1.94 11.31
CA ILE A 42 -1.78 -1.39 9.96
C ILE A 42 -0.44 -0.86 9.41
N ALA A 43 0.34 -0.16 10.22
CA ALA A 43 1.63 0.38 9.78
C ALA A 43 2.65 -0.72 9.44
N ALA A 44 2.71 -1.78 10.26
CA ALA A 44 3.62 -2.91 10.04
C ALA A 44 3.19 -3.72 8.81
N GLU A 45 1.90 -4.05 8.69
CA GLU A 45 1.37 -4.80 7.55
C GLU A 45 1.51 -4.02 6.24
N PHE A 46 1.32 -2.70 6.27
CA PHE A 46 1.54 -1.87 5.10
C PHE A 46 3.00 -1.89 4.65
N LYS A 47 3.94 -1.80 5.60
CA LYS A 47 5.38 -1.86 5.29
C LYS A 47 5.73 -3.18 4.60
N THR A 48 5.24 -4.31 5.12
CA THR A 48 5.44 -5.63 4.50
C THR A 48 4.85 -5.70 3.09
N MET A 49 3.67 -5.10 2.85
CA MET A 49 3.10 -5.03 1.50
C MET A 49 3.94 -4.17 0.55
N VAL A 50 4.50 -3.05 1.02
CA VAL A 50 5.41 -2.21 0.22
C VAL A 50 6.69 -2.96 -0.12
N GLU A 51 7.29 -3.67 0.84
CA GLU A 51 8.49 -4.49 0.62
C GLU A 51 8.20 -5.57 -0.44
N ALA A 52 7.12 -6.33 -0.29
CA ALA A 52 6.72 -7.35 -1.26
C ALA A 52 6.37 -6.78 -2.65
N TYR A 53 5.79 -5.57 -2.70
CA TYR A 53 5.51 -4.88 -3.96
C TYR A 53 6.80 -4.49 -4.68
N ILE A 54 7.76 -3.91 -3.96
CA ILE A 54 9.09 -3.55 -4.49
C ILE A 54 9.80 -4.80 -4.98
N GLU A 55 9.82 -5.87 -4.19
CA GLU A 55 10.44 -7.14 -4.60
C GLU A 55 9.81 -7.66 -5.89
N LYS A 56 8.48 -7.72 -6.01
CA LYS A 56 7.82 -8.20 -7.24
C LYS A 56 8.07 -7.29 -8.44
N ARG A 57 8.01 -5.96 -8.25
CA ARG A 57 8.14 -4.96 -9.32
C ARG A 57 9.57 -4.86 -9.84
N PHE A 58 10.56 -4.91 -8.93
CA PHE A 58 11.97 -4.69 -9.26
C PHE A 58 12.80 -5.99 -9.35
N ALA A 59 12.35 -7.13 -8.81
CA ALA A 59 13.03 -8.40 -9.07
C ALA A 59 12.94 -8.81 -10.54
N ALA A 60 11.83 -8.49 -11.22
CA ALA A 60 11.70 -8.70 -12.67
C ALA A 60 12.63 -7.78 -13.49
N ALA A 61 12.92 -6.57 -12.99
CA ALA A 61 13.84 -5.64 -13.63
C ALA A 61 15.31 -6.11 -13.56
N LYS A 62 15.64 -7.00 -12.61
CA LYS A 62 16.98 -7.60 -12.53
C LYS A 62 17.22 -8.70 -13.58
N VAL A 63 16.17 -9.42 -13.98
CA VAL A 63 16.29 -10.54 -14.94
C VAL A 63 16.33 -10.05 -16.39
N ALA A 64 15.75 -8.87 -16.68
CA ALA A 64 15.74 -8.31 -18.03
C ALA A 64 17.04 -7.60 -18.45
N VAL A 65 18.07 -7.59 -17.60
CA VAL A 65 19.37 -6.92 -17.85
C VAL A 65 20.55 -7.90 -17.91
N GLU A 66 20.28 -9.21 -18.00
CA GLU A 66 21.29 -10.23 -18.35
C GLU A 66 21.15 -10.70 -19.80
#